data_AF-A0A8J3Q3N6-F1
#
_entry.id   AF-A0A8J3Q3N6-F1
#
_cell.length_a   1.000
_cell.length_b   1.000
_cell.length_c   1.000
_cell.angle_alpha   90.00
_cell.angle_beta   90.00
_cell.angle_gamma   90.00
#
_symmetry.space_group_name_H-M   'P 1'
#
loop_
_entity.id
_entity.type
_entity.pdbx_description
1 polymer ?
#
loop_
_entity_poly.entity_id
_entity_poly.type
_entity_poly.pdbx_seq_one_letter_code
_entity_poly.pdbx_strand_id
1 'polypeptide(L)'
;MRKQNPQHAPLPVGEVVSGEHPVPITVWPVPAPAQDETMSNQTGVRLVHNLTHPSQLIIDLTDGPQLARAVIAAGRRSRLQAARQSGWGKEPATLIVTGWPHTRVLGQEFFALCRAKLLPGGCVAVLLAHGNPILPADVVAAAKAAGLRYLQHVVAATGATDGLSQLDIHTDVLIFTNSGAEEGGR
;
A
#
# COMPACT_ATOMS: atom_id res chain seq x y z
N MET A 1 -28.82 28.18 31.32
CA MET A 1 -28.63 27.28 30.17
C MET A 1 -27.97 28.06 29.04
N ARG A 2 -26.70 27.79 28.71
CA ARG A 2 -26.02 28.33 27.51
C ARG A 2 -25.93 27.20 26.49
N LYS A 3 -26.57 27.37 25.32
CA LYS A 3 -26.46 26.43 24.20
C LYS A 3 -25.06 26.59 23.58
N GLN A 4 -24.25 25.54 23.63
CA GLN A 4 -23.00 25.46 22.86
C GLN A 4 -23.35 25.30 21.38
N ASN A 5 -22.75 26.15 20.56
CA ASN A 5 -22.86 26.11 19.10
C ASN A 5 -22.03 24.92 18.59
N PRO A 6 -22.55 24.03 17.72
CA PRO A 6 -21.75 22.94 17.17
C PRO A 6 -20.63 23.52 16.30
N GLN A 7 -19.38 23.27 16.69
CA GLN A 7 -18.21 23.59 15.90
C GLN A 7 -18.31 22.84 14.57
N HIS A 8 -18.57 23.56 13.48
CA HIS A 8 -18.45 23.00 12.13
C HIS A 8 -16.98 22.66 11.88
N ALA A 9 -16.72 21.44 11.42
CA ALA A 9 -15.41 21.06 10.93
C ALA A 9 -15.02 22.00 9.77
N PRO A 10 -13.75 22.44 9.68
CA PRO A 10 -13.29 23.26 8.57
C PRO A 10 -13.48 22.50 7.24
N LEU A 11 -13.91 23.22 6.21
CA LEU A 11 -14.02 22.67 4.86
C LEU A 11 -12.61 22.28 4.36
N PRO A 12 -12.41 21.08 3.79
CA PRO A 12 -11.13 20.68 3.25
C PRO A 12 -10.71 21.63 2.12
N VAL A 13 -9.54 22.24 2.26
CA VAL A 13 -8.92 23.08 1.23
C VAL A 13 -8.08 22.15 0.35
N GLY A 14 -8.69 21.60 -0.68
CA GLY A 14 -8.03 20.84 -1.73
C GLY A 14 -8.64 21.22 -3.07
N GLU A 15 -7.81 21.38 -4.10
CA GLU A 15 -8.29 21.59 -5.46
C GLU A 15 -8.95 20.29 -5.95
N VAL A 16 -10.28 20.29 -6.05
CA VAL A 16 -11.03 19.14 -6.55
C VAL A 16 -10.87 19.09 -8.05
N VAL A 17 -10.00 18.21 -8.54
CA VAL A 17 -9.96 17.85 -9.96
C VAL A 17 -11.23 17.07 -10.27
N SER A 18 -12.09 17.64 -11.12
CA SER A 18 -13.41 17.06 -11.42
C SER A 18 -13.28 15.65 -12.01
N GLY A 19 -13.81 14.64 -11.31
CA GLY A 19 -13.92 13.25 -11.80
C GLY A 19 -13.13 12.19 -11.01
N GLU A 20 -12.12 12.57 -10.22
CA GLU A 20 -11.45 11.64 -9.30
C GLU A 20 -11.77 12.01 -7.84
N HIS A 21 -12.30 11.06 -7.08
CA HIS A 21 -12.43 11.24 -5.64
C HIS A 21 -11.05 11.36 -5.02
N PRO A 22 -10.83 12.29 -4.06
CA PRO A 22 -9.57 12.41 -3.37
C PRO A 22 -9.25 11.08 -2.68
N VAL A 23 -8.05 10.56 -2.93
CA VAL A 23 -7.58 9.31 -2.31
C VAL A 23 -7.24 9.59 -0.86
N PRO A 24 -7.78 8.81 0.10
CA PRO A 24 -7.52 9.04 1.51
C PRO A 24 -6.04 8.85 1.83
N ILE A 25 -5.48 9.80 2.58
CA ILE A 25 -4.15 9.70 3.17
C ILE A 25 -4.28 9.26 4.63
N THR A 26 -3.55 8.23 5.04
CA THR A 26 -3.53 7.73 6.42
C THR A 26 -2.11 7.72 6.97
N VAL A 27 -1.95 8.13 8.22
CA VAL A 27 -0.64 8.12 8.88
C VAL A 27 -0.50 6.85 9.72
N TRP A 28 0.60 6.12 9.54
CA TRP A 28 0.97 5.01 10.42
C TRP A 28 2.19 5.39 11.27
N PRO A 29 2.03 5.59 12.59
CA PRO A 29 3.15 5.80 13.49
C PRO A 29 3.85 4.47 13.72
N VAL A 30 4.96 4.25 13.01
CA VAL A 30 5.75 3.01 13.04
C VAL A 30 7.24 3.35 12.90
N PRO A 31 8.15 2.54 13.43
CA PRO A 31 9.59 2.73 13.20
C PRO A 31 9.94 2.67 11.73
N ALA A 32 11.00 3.40 11.36
CA ALA A 32 11.66 3.27 10.07
C ALA A 32 12.18 1.84 9.84
N PRO A 33 12.23 1.36 8.57
CA PRO A 33 12.91 0.11 8.22
C PRO A 33 14.40 0.19 8.54
N ALA A 34 15.06 -0.95 8.79
CA ALA A 34 16.51 -0.97 8.85
C ALA A 34 17.11 -0.77 7.44
N GLN A 35 18.42 -0.53 7.39
CA GLN A 35 19.14 -0.43 6.13
C GLN A 35 18.94 -1.72 5.30
N ASP A 36 18.67 -1.56 4.01
CA ASP A 36 18.41 -2.63 3.03
C ASP A 36 17.10 -3.43 3.24
N GLU A 37 16.22 -2.99 4.15
CA GLU A 37 14.89 -3.57 4.34
C GLU A 37 13.80 -2.72 3.67
N THR A 38 12.80 -3.37 3.07
CA THR A 38 11.69 -2.65 2.42
C THR A 38 10.72 -2.04 3.43
N MET A 39 10.57 -2.63 4.61
CA MET A 39 9.57 -2.20 5.60
C MET A 39 9.99 -2.53 7.03
N SER A 40 9.36 -1.88 8.01
CA SER A 40 9.46 -2.28 9.42
C SER A 40 8.48 -3.41 9.76
N ASN A 41 8.73 -4.14 10.85
CA ASN A 41 7.84 -5.21 11.31
C ASN A 41 6.39 -4.71 11.51
N GLN A 42 6.23 -3.49 12.03
CA GLN A 42 4.91 -2.92 12.30
C GLN A 42 4.16 -2.55 11.02
N THR A 43 4.87 -2.09 9.98
CA THR A 43 4.27 -1.90 8.64
C THR A 43 3.76 -3.22 8.08
N GLY A 44 4.57 -4.29 8.15
CA GLY A 44 4.16 -5.63 7.70
C GLY A 44 2.90 -6.14 8.41
N VAL A 45 2.85 -6.00 9.73
CA VAL A 45 1.67 -6.35 10.55
C VAL A 45 0.43 -5.56 10.08
N ARG A 46 0.55 -4.24 9.93
CA ARG A 46 -0.58 -3.39 9.51
C ARG A 46 -1.09 -3.75 8.12
N LEU A 47 -0.19 -4.02 7.16
CA LEU A 47 -0.57 -4.46 5.82
C LEU A 47 -1.37 -5.77 5.86
N VAL A 48 -0.86 -6.78 6.58
CA VAL A 48 -1.52 -8.09 6.67
C VAL A 48 -2.88 -7.98 7.36
N HIS A 49 -2.98 -7.26 8.47
CA HIS A 49 -4.22 -7.14 9.23
C HIS A 49 -5.30 -6.31 8.52
N ASN A 50 -4.91 -5.24 7.82
CA ASN A 50 -5.88 -4.32 7.20
C ASN A 50 -6.36 -4.78 5.83
N LEU A 51 -5.54 -5.56 5.10
CA LEU A 51 -5.79 -5.88 3.70
C LEU A 51 -6.06 -7.37 3.45
N THR A 52 -6.04 -8.22 4.50
CA THR A 52 -6.21 -9.67 4.34
C THR A 52 -7.04 -10.33 5.45
N HIS A 53 -7.75 -11.39 5.07
CA HIS A 53 -8.48 -12.31 5.93
C HIS A 53 -7.73 -13.65 6.09
N PRO A 54 -8.07 -14.46 7.12
CA PRO A 54 -7.47 -15.78 7.32
C PRO A 54 -7.50 -16.64 6.05
N SER A 55 -6.46 -17.47 5.85
CA SER A 55 -6.25 -18.35 4.69
C SER A 55 -6.06 -17.69 3.31
N GLN A 56 -6.13 -16.38 3.19
CA GLN A 56 -5.85 -15.71 1.92
C GLN A 56 -4.36 -15.76 1.57
N LEU A 57 -4.07 -15.83 0.27
CA LEU A 57 -2.71 -15.90 -0.27
C LEU A 57 -2.11 -14.48 -0.41
N ILE A 58 -0.90 -14.32 0.13
CA ILE A 58 -0.07 -13.11 0.00
C ILE A 58 1.17 -13.44 -0.85
N ILE A 59 1.48 -12.58 -1.82
CA ILE A 59 2.72 -12.62 -2.58
C ILE A 59 3.67 -11.57 -2.01
N ASP A 60 4.80 -12.03 -1.50
CA ASP A 60 5.84 -11.18 -0.91
C ASP A 60 6.99 -11.01 -1.91
N LEU A 61 7.16 -9.78 -2.40
CA LEU A 61 8.23 -9.33 -3.29
C LEU A 61 9.16 -8.32 -2.60
N THR A 62 9.17 -8.30 -1.27
CA THR A 62 9.92 -7.33 -0.47
C THR A 62 11.26 -7.89 0.01
N ASP A 63 12.21 -7.00 0.25
CA ASP A 63 13.46 -7.32 0.92
C ASP A 63 13.27 -7.27 2.44
N GLY A 64 13.70 -8.35 3.11
CA GLY A 64 13.63 -8.51 4.56
C GLY A 64 12.56 -9.50 5.04
N PRO A 65 12.62 -9.94 6.32
CA PRO A 65 11.74 -10.98 6.87
C PRO A 65 10.39 -10.47 7.39
N GLN A 66 10.10 -9.17 7.34
CA GLN A 66 9.03 -8.50 8.08
C GLN A 66 7.65 -8.98 7.66
N LEU A 67 7.38 -9.01 6.36
CA LEU A 67 6.09 -9.44 5.86
C LEU A 67 5.88 -10.94 6.10
N ALA A 68 6.91 -11.75 5.87
CA ALA A 68 6.89 -13.18 6.20
C ALA A 68 6.52 -13.43 7.68
N ARG A 69 7.13 -12.69 8.61
CA ARG A 69 6.82 -12.76 10.06
C ARG A 69 5.36 -12.37 10.34
N ALA A 70 4.88 -11.29 9.72
CA ALA A 70 3.50 -10.84 9.87
C ALA A 70 2.49 -11.88 9.34
N VAL A 71 2.76 -12.50 8.18
CA VAL A 71 1.93 -13.58 7.62
C VAL A 71 1.83 -14.75 8.61
N ILE A 72 2.96 -15.22 9.14
CA ILE A 72 3.00 -16.34 10.08
C ILE A 72 2.23 -16.01 11.36
N ALA A 73 2.49 -14.83 11.94
CA ALA A 73 1.82 -14.39 13.16
C ALA A 73 0.29 -14.26 12.99
N ALA A 74 -0.16 -13.86 11.79
CA ALA A 74 -1.58 -13.75 11.46
C ALA A 74 -2.21 -15.05 10.94
N GLY A 75 -1.48 -16.17 10.84
CA GLY A 75 -2.01 -17.43 10.30
C GLY A 75 -2.47 -17.32 8.85
N ARG A 76 -1.75 -16.57 8.01
CA ARG A 76 -2.01 -16.40 6.57
C ARG A 76 -1.17 -17.38 5.74
N ARG A 77 -1.50 -17.52 4.45
CA ARG A 77 -0.66 -18.27 3.49
C ARG A 77 0.21 -17.26 2.73
N SER A 78 1.52 -17.50 2.62
CA SER A 78 2.39 -16.69 1.76
C SER A 78 3.13 -17.53 0.74
N ARG A 79 3.45 -16.90 -0.40
CA ARG A 79 4.56 -17.30 -1.26
C ARG A 79 5.66 -16.27 -1.12
N LEU A 80 6.76 -16.70 -0.51
CA LEU A 80 8.01 -15.95 -0.51
C LEU A 80 8.64 -16.12 -1.89
N GLN A 81 8.63 -15.07 -2.68
CA GLN A 81 9.43 -15.04 -3.89
C GLN A 81 10.73 -14.33 -3.51
N ALA A 82 11.71 -15.11 -3.03
CA ALA A 82 13.09 -14.65 -3.13
C ALA A 82 13.25 -14.14 -4.56
N ALA A 83 13.84 -12.95 -4.75
CA ALA A 83 13.96 -12.18 -5.99
C ALA A 83 14.64 -12.92 -7.17
N ARG A 84 14.69 -14.26 -7.15
CA ARG A 84 15.40 -15.18 -8.01
C ARG A 84 14.53 -16.22 -8.72
N GLN A 85 13.30 -16.52 -8.30
CA GLN A 85 12.50 -17.58 -8.95
C GLN A 85 11.30 -17.05 -9.73
N SER A 86 11.35 -17.23 -11.05
CA SER A 86 10.34 -16.84 -12.04
C SER A 86 9.09 -17.72 -11.93
N GLY A 87 8.02 -17.15 -11.36
CA GLY A 87 6.67 -17.70 -11.49
C GLY A 87 5.80 -17.41 -10.28
N TRP A 88 4.81 -16.54 -10.43
CA TRP A 88 3.87 -16.14 -9.36
C TRP A 88 2.87 -17.26 -8.98
N GLY A 89 3.14 -18.50 -9.39
CA GLY A 89 2.24 -19.64 -9.31
C GLY A 89 0.94 -19.44 -10.10
N LYS A 90 0.03 -20.42 -10.04
CA LYS A 90 -1.29 -20.34 -10.71
C LYS A 90 -2.39 -19.72 -9.83
N GLU A 91 -2.25 -19.85 -8.52
CA GLU A 91 -3.26 -19.41 -7.55
C GLU A 91 -3.31 -17.87 -7.44
N PRO A 92 -4.50 -17.26 -7.44
CA PRO A 92 -4.66 -15.82 -7.27
C PRO A 92 -4.40 -15.38 -5.82
N ALA A 93 -3.91 -14.17 -5.66
CA ALA A 93 -3.57 -13.56 -4.37
C ALA A 93 -4.59 -12.50 -3.96
N THR A 94 -4.71 -12.28 -2.66
CA THR A 94 -5.47 -11.15 -2.10
C THR A 94 -4.60 -9.90 -1.95
N LEU A 95 -3.29 -10.09 -1.77
CA LEU A 95 -2.34 -9.03 -1.51
C LEU A 95 -1.01 -9.37 -2.17
N ILE A 96 -0.47 -8.42 -2.93
CA ILE A 96 0.91 -8.42 -3.40
C ILE A 96 1.61 -7.25 -2.74
N VAL A 97 2.78 -7.47 -2.16
CA VAL A 97 3.55 -6.41 -1.50
C VAL A 97 4.93 -6.32 -2.15
N THR A 98 5.36 -5.11 -2.48
CA THR A 98 6.61 -4.89 -3.21
C THR A 98 7.29 -3.60 -2.77
N GLY A 99 8.62 -3.61 -2.73
CA GLY A 99 9.43 -2.39 -2.70
C GLY A 99 9.61 -1.84 -4.11
N TRP A 100 9.87 -0.53 -4.21
CA TRP A 100 10.05 0.12 -5.51
C TRP A 100 11.36 0.93 -5.56
N PRO A 101 12.08 0.90 -6.70
CA PRO A 101 11.76 0.19 -7.96
C PRO A 101 11.94 -1.33 -7.87
N HIS A 102 11.01 -2.09 -8.44
CA HIS A 102 11.13 -3.55 -8.50
C HIS A 102 12.10 -3.96 -9.62
N THR A 103 13.21 -4.60 -9.26
CA THR A 103 14.44 -4.73 -10.07
C THR A 103 14.34 -5.55 -11.36
N ARG A 104 13.16 -6.04 -11.75
CA ARG A 104 12.98 -6.94 -12.91
C ARG A 104 11.97 -6.50 -13.95
N VAL A 105 10.92 -5.77 -13.56
CA VAL A 105 9.88 -5.26 -14.46
C VAL A 105 9.43 -3.92 -13.87
N LEU A 106 9.54 -2.84 -14.63
CA LEU A 106 9.18 -1.50 -14.18
C LEU A 106 7.92 -1.00 -14.89
N GLY A 107 7.21 -0.12 -14.21
CA GLY A 107 6.06 0.59 -14.75
C GLY A 107 4.83 -0.28 -14.96
N GLN A 108 4.11 -0.03 -16.05
CA GLN A 108 2.78 -0.56 -16.32
C GLN A 108 2.74 -2.09 -16.44
N GLU A 109 3.76 -2.72 -17.03
CA GLU A 109 3.79 -4.18 -17.23
C GLU A 109 3.78 -4.93 -15.89
N PHE A 110 4.54 -4.44 -14.90
CA PHE A 110 4.52 -4.98 -13.55
C PHE A 110 3.11 -4.94 -12.95
N PHE A 111 2.44 -3.80 -13.06
CA PHE A 111 1.08 -3.65 -12.55
C PHE A 111 0.05 -4.48 -13.33
N ALA A 112 0.26 -4.74 -14.62
CA ALA A 112 -0.58 -5.64 -15.41
C ALA A 112 -0.45 -7.09 -14.91
N LEU A 113 0.78 -7.53 -14.59
CA LEU A 113 1.04 -8.83 -13.96
C LEU A 113 0.39 -8.92 -12.57
N CYS A 114 0.50 -7.86 -11.76
CA CYS A 114 -0.20 -7.76 -10.49
C CYS A 114 -1.70 -7.94 -10.64
N ARG A 115 -2.33 -7.15 -11.52
CA ARG A 115 -3.77 -7.20 -11.76
C ARG A 115 -4.24 -8.59 -12.20
N ALA A 116 -3.49 -9.25 -13.10
CA ALA A 116 -3.79 -10.60 -13.55
C ALA A 116 -3.66 -11.68 -12.44
N LYS A 117 -2.96 -11.37 -11.35
CA LYS A 117 -2.73 -12.28 -10.22
C LYS A 117 -3.61 -11.99 -9.01
N LEU A 118 -4.31 -10.86 -8.99
CA LEU A 118 -5.20 -10.50 -7.89
C LEU A 118 -6.59 -11.06 -8.08
N LEU A 119 -7.18 -11.53 -6.98
CA LEU A 119 -8.63 -11.69 -6.86
C LEU A 119 -9.32 -10.33 -7.10
N PRO A 120 -10.60 -10.32 -7.55
CA PRO A 120 -11.43 -9.13 -7.44
C PRO A 120 -11.45 -8.63 -5.99
N GLY A 121 -11.23 -7.32 -5.79
CA GLY A 121 -11.04 -6.67 -4.49
C GLY A 121 -9.63 -6.79 -3.91
N GLY A 122 -8.76 -7.65 -4.47
CA GLY A 122 -7.38 -7.82 -4.01
C GLY A 122 -6.53 -6.56 -4.25
N CYS A 123 -5.44 -6.43 -3.50
CA CYS A 123 -4.62 -5.22 -3.47
C CYS A 123 -3.14 -5.44 -3.86
N VAL A 124 -2.53 -4.41 -4.44
CA VAL A 124 -1.08 -4.24 -4.51
C VAL A 124 -0.69 -3.14 -3.51
N ALA A 125 0.24 -3.43 -2.61
CA ALA A 125 0.87 -2.43 -1.75
C ALA A 125 2.30 -2.18 -2.22
N VAL A 126 2.59 -0.95 -2.64
CA VAL A 126 3.90 -0.53 -3.13
C VAL A 126 4.56 0.34 -2.07
N LEU A 127 5.74 -0.05 -1.60
CA LEU A 127 6.51 0.69 -0.62
C LEU A 127 7.62 1.50 -1.29
N LEU A 128 7.67 2.78 -0.95
CA LEU A 128 8.61 3.77 -1.47
C LEU A 128 9.35 4.41 -0.30
N ALA A 129 10.68 4.51 -0.39
CA ALA A 129 11.42 5.39 0.50
C ALA A 129 10.92 6.83 0.31
N HIS A 130 10.63 7.52 1.41
CA HIS A 130 10.19 8.90 1.36
C HIS A 130 11.33 9.82 0.91
N GLY A 131 11.00 10.96 0.30
CA GLY A 131 11.97 12.00 -0.07
C GLY A 131 12.06 12.32 -1.56
N ASN A 132 11.46 11.51 -2.44
CA ASN A 132 11.26 11.87 -3.85
C ASN A 132 9.77 12.15 -4.12
N PRO A 133 9.36 13.42 -4.31
CA PRO A 133 7.95 13.76 -4.49
C PRO A 133 7.37 13.34 -5.86
N ILE A 134 8.21 13.07 -6.85
CA ILE A 134 7.77 12.67 -8.20
C ILE A 134 7.44 11.18 -8.25
N LEU A 135 8.22 10.37 -7.52
CA LEU A 135 8.16 8.93 -7.58
C LEU A 135 6.77 8.34 -7.25
N PRO A 136 6.03 8.83 -6.22
CA PRO A 136 4.66 8.38 -5.99
C PRO A 136 3.72 8.63 -7.17
N ALA A 137 3.84 9.79 -7.84
CA ALA A 137 2.99 10.14 -8.98
C ALA A 137 3.22 9.21 -10.17
N ASP A 138 4.49 8.89 -10.47
CA ASP A 138 4.84 7.95 -11.54
C ASP A 138 4.30 6.53 -11.28
N VAL A 139 4.39 6.08 -10.03
CA VAL A 139 3.85 4.78 -9.61
C VAL A 139 2.32 4.76 -9.75
N VAL A 140 1.64 5.82 -9.31
CA VAL A 140 0.19 5.95 -9.46
C VAL A 140 -0.21 5.94 -10.93
N ALA A 141 0.49 6.69 -11.78
CA ALA A 141 0.22 6.73 -13.22
C ALA A 141 0.40 5.35 -13.87
N ALA A 142 1.50 4.65 -13.56
CA ALA A 142 1.77 3.31 -14.07
C ALA A 142 0.70 2.27 -13.62
N ALA A 143 0.27 2.33 -12.36
CA ALA A 143 -0.75 1.43 -11.83
C ALA A 143 -2.14 1.70 -12.45
N LYS A 144 -2.52 2.97 -12.59
CA LYS A 144 -3.76 3.38 -13.27
C LYS A 144 -3.77 2.95 -14.73
N ALA A 145 -2.67 3.12 -15.45
CA ALA A 145 -2.52 2.66 -16.83
C ALA A 145 -2.67 1.14 -16.98
N ALA A 146 -2.37 0.37 -15.93
CA ALA A 146 -2.59 -1.07 -15.88
C ALA A 146 -4.03 -1.48 -15.47
N GLY A 147 -4.91 -0.51 -15.21
CA GLY A 147 -6.30 -0.74 -14.82
C GLY A 147 -6.52 -1.06 -13.34
N LEU A 148 -5.56 -0.75 -12.47
CA LEU A 148 -5.77 -0.77 -11.02
C LEU A 148 -6.33 0.57 -10.54
N ARG A 149 -7.17 0.55 -9.51
CA ARG A 149 -7.66 1.80 -8.87
C ARG A 149 -6.79 2.17 -7.69
N TYR A 150 -6.47 3.45 -7.56
CA TYR A 150 -5.75 3.97 -6.41
C TYR A 150 -6.69 4.07 -5.20
N LEU A 151 -6.45 3.26 -4.17
CA LEU A 151 -7.36 3.08 -3.03
C LEU A 151 -6.98 3.96 -1.84
N GLN A 152 -5.69 4.01 -1.50
CA GLN A 152 -5.23 4.69 -0.30
C GLN A 152 -3.74 5.02 -0.40
N HIS A 153 -3.37 6.17 0.13
CA HIS A 153 -1.97 6.53 0.44
C HIS A 153 -1.76 6.34 1.94
N VAL A 154 -0.73 5.61 2.34
CA VAL A 154 -0.30 5.57 3.73
C VAL A 154 1.07 6.22 3.86
N VAL A 155 1.23 7.14 4.79
CA VAL A 155 2.54 7.69 5.18
C VAL A 155 2.96 7.05 6.49
N ALA A 156 4.03 6.25 6.44
CA ALA A 156 4.65 5.68 7.62
C ALA A 156 5.70 6.63 8.15
N ALA A 157 5.58 6.97 9.43
CA ALA A 157 6.41 7.97 10.07
C ALA A 157 6.81 7.54 11.48
N THR A 158 8.01 7.94 11.88
CA THR A 158 8.45 7.83 13.27
C THR A 158 8.02 9.09 14.03
N GLY A 159 7.55 8.90 15.27
CA GLY A 159 7.20 10.03 16.14
C GLY A 159 8.42 10.86 16.50
N ALA A 160 8.27 12.19 16.52
CA ALA A 160 9.31 13.10 16.96
C ALA A 160 9.73 12.81 18.40
N THR A 161 11.03 12.65 18.63
CA THR A 161 11.62 12.49 19.96
C THR A 161 11.93 13.83 20.64
N ASP A 162 11.86 14.94 19.92
CA ASP A 162 12.47 16.23 20.26
C ASP A 162 11.47 17.38 20.47
N GLY A 163 10.17 17.09 20.67
CA GLY A 163 9.17 18.08 21.09
C GLY A 163 8.72 19.06 20.01
N LEU A 164 9.26 18.98 18.80
CA LEU A 164 8.65 19.54 17.60
C LEU A 164 7.56 18.58 17.11
N SER A 165 6.36 19.08 16.84
CA SER A 165 5.20 18.27 16.41
C SER A 165 5.32 17.70 14.98
N GLN A 166 6.55 17.46 14.49
CA GLN A 166 6.80 17.08 13.11
C GLN A 166 7.09 15.58 13.01
N LEU A 167 6.19 14.85 12.35
CA LEU A 167 6.39 13.45 12.03
C LEU A 167 7.52 13.32 11.00
N ASP A 168 8.48 12.44 11.28
CA ASP A 168 9.53 12.08 10.32
C ASP A 168 9.02 10.97 9.41
N ILE A 169 8.55 11.35 8.23
CA ILE A 169 7.99 10.43 7.23
C ILE A 169 9.16 9.73 6.53
N HIS A 170 9.20 8.41 6.60
CA HIS A 170 10.28 7.61 6.02
C HIS A 170 9.81 6.68 4.90
N THR A 171 8.51 6.39 4.81
CA THR A 171 7.99 5.47 3.78
C THR A 171 6.59 5.87 3.33
N ASP A 172 6.39 5.95 2.02
CA ASP A 172 5.08 6.01 1.40
C ASP A 172 4.63 4.60 1.01
N VAL A 173 3.41 4.23 1.38
CA VAL A 173 2.79 2.97 0.96
C VAL A 173 1.56 3.28 0.12
N LEU A 174 1.66 3.00 -1.17
CA LEU A 174 0.60 3.23 -2.14
C LEU A 174 -0.20 1.94 -2.32
N ILE A 175 -1.50 2.00 -2.04
CA ILE A 175 -2.38 0.84 -2.09
C ILE A 175 -3.29 0.96 -3.32
N PHE A 176 -3.22 -0.04 -4.19
CA PHE A 176 -4.05 -0.13 -5.38
C PHE A 176 -4.91 -1.38 -5.32
N THR A 177 -6.15 -1.32 -5.80
CA THR A 177 -7.07 -2.46 -5.80
C THR A 177 -7.47 -2.88 -7.22
N ASN A 178 -7.59 -4.18 -7.43
CA ASN A 178 -8.24 -4.75 -8.60
C ASN A 178 -9.75 -4.76 -8.35
N SER A 179 -10.47 -3.72 -8.74
CA SER A 179 -11.89 -3.55 -8.37
C SER A 179 -12.86 -4.58 -8.97
N GLY A 180 -12.37 -5.55 -9.76
CA GLY A 180 -13.22 -6.35 -10.62
C GLY A 180 -13.82 -5.48 -11.73
N ALA A 181 -14.31 -6.10 -12.81
CA ALA A 181 -15.27 -5.39 -13.64
C ALA A 181 -16.52 -5.19 -12.79
N GLU A 182 -17.02 -3.96 -12.66
CA GLU A 182 -18.43 -3.80 -12.32
C GLU A 182 -19.25 -4.39 -13.46
N GLU A 183 -19.64 -5.65 -13.33
CA GLU A 183 -20.81 -6.17 -14.05
C GLU A 183 -22.07 -5.61 -13.37
N GLY A 184 -22.65 -4.59 -14.00
CA GLY A 184 -24.10 -4.39 -14.02
C GLY A 184 -24.74 -3.75 -12.79
N GLY A 185 -24.88 -2.42 -12.82
CA GLY A 185 -25.96 -1.68 -12.15
C GLY A 185 -26.89 -1.08 -13.19
N ARG A 186 -28.01 -1.79 -13.43
CA ARG A 186 -29.14 -1.52 -14.36
C ARG A 186 -29.40 -0.08 -14.82
#